data_AF-A0A1G3QX49-F1
#
_entry.id   AF-A0A1G3QX49-F1
#
_cell.length_a   1.000
_cell.length_b   1.000
_cell.length_c   1.000
_cell.angle_alpha   90.00
_cell.angle_beta   90.00
_cell.angle_gamma   90.00
#
_symmetry.space_group_name_H-M   'P 1'
#
loop_
_entity.id
_entity.type
_entity.pdbx_description
1 polymer ?
#
loop_
_entity_poly.entity_id
_entity_poly.type
_entity_poly.pdbx_seq_one_letter_code
_entity_poly.pdbx_strand_id
1 'polypeptide(L)'
;MKITRKKYILDKKFQMRISLRAIILPLMTTLALCLLLLYFAGDTNNLINENNKNINAIINAQDTMLEMFMAVPALQNPNNRLVQKTDKTFKENLMLVNKINNNHEKIKKNNLIILYILIALTTAQAFVIFFQFIFFSHKISGPIHVMTNYLREFRKGNKPEFRPLRANDELQDFYDEFRKTILHLTKK
;
A
#
# COMPACT_ATOMS: atom_id res chain seq x y z
N MET A 1 -16.67 -20.70 -34.58
CA MET A 1 -16.99 -19.90 -33.37
C MET A 1 -16.63 -18.44 -33.67
N LYS A 2 -17.64 -17.57 -33.90
CA LYS A 2 -17.40 -16.16 -34.29
C LYS A 2 -17.00 -15.38 -33.03
N ILE A 3 -15.70 -15.11 -32.85
CA ILE A 3 -15.21 -14.27 -31.76
C ILE A 3 -15.66 -12.84 -32.04
N THR A 4 -16.83 -12.45 -31.55
CA THR A 4 -17.26 -11.06 -31.52
C THR A 4 -16.36 -10.30 -30.56
N ARG A 5 -15.39 -9.54 -31.09
CA ARG A 5 -14.53 -8.65 -30.30
C ARG A 5 -15.41 -7.69 -29.48
N LYS A 6 -15.57 -7.96 -28.19
CA LYS A 6 -16.20 -7.04 -27.23
C LYS A 6 -15.28 -5.81 -27.09
N LYS A 7 -15.59 -4.72 -27.80
CA LYS A 7 -14.94 -3.42 -27.58
C LYS A 7 -15.35 -2.89 -26.20
N TYR A 8 -14.45 -3.01 -25.22
CA TYR A 8 -14.65 -2.50 -23.85
C TYR A 8 -14.61 -0.96 -23.76
N ILE A 9 -13.90 -0.32 -24.69
CA ILE A 9 -13.75 1.14 -24.72
C ILE A 9 -14.77 1.70 -25.71
N LEU A 10 -15.88 2.23 -25.17
CA LEU A 10 -16.93 2.88 -25.96
C LEU A 10 -16.75 4.41 -25.98
N ASP A 11 -16.49 5.00 -24.81
CA ASP A 11 -16.15 6.43 -24.66
C ASP A 11 -14.83 6.57 -23.89
N LYS A 12 -13.72 6.57 -24.64
CA LYS A 12 -12.37 6.64 -24.09
C LYS A 12 -12.16 7.91 -23.25
N LYS A 13 -12.81 9.03 -23.57
CA LYS A 13 -12.61 10.31 -22.87
C LYS A 13 -13.31 10.31 -21.52
N PHE A 14 -14.55 9.84 -21.46
CA PHE A 14 -15.31 9.74 -20.21
C PHE A 14 -14.71 8.68 -19.27
N GLN A 15 -14.43 7.48 -19.80
CA GLN A 15 -13.89 6.37 -19.00
C GLN A 15 -12.53 6.68 -18.39
N MET A 16 -11.63 7.31 -19.16
CA MET A 16 -10.31 7.69 -18.66
C MET A 16 -10.42 8.81 -17.62
N ARG A 17 -11.30 9.80 -17.81
CA ARG A 17 -11.45 10.93 -16.87
C ARG A 17 -11.97 10.48 -15.51
N ILE A 18 -12.99 9.62 -15.48
CA ILE A 18 -13.54 9.10 -14.22
C ILE A 18 -12.54 8.18 -13.54
N SER A 19 -11.93 7.25 -14.30
CA SER A 19 -10.95 6.31 -13.73
C SER A 19 -9.73 7.04 -13.16
N LEU A 20 -9.21 8.05 -13.86
CA LEU A 20 -8.10 8.87 -13.35
C LEU A 20 -8.49 9.62 -12.08
N ARG A 21 -9.65 10.29 -12.04
CA ARG A 21 -10.10 11.02 -10.84
C ARG A 21 -10.33 10.11 -9.64
N ALA A 22 -10.83 8.90 -9.88
CA ALA A 22 -11.07 7.92 -8.85
C ALA A 22 -9.79 7.38 -8.21
N ILE A 23 -8.67 7.37 -8.94
CA ILE A 23 -7.36 6.98 -8.40
C ILE A 23 -6.78 8.08 -7.50
N ILE A 24 -7.05 9.36 -7.77
CA ILE A 24 -6.39 10.48 -7.06
C ILE A 24 -6.60 10.42 -5.55
N LEU A 25 -7.83 10.17 -5.09
CA LEU A 25 -8.15 10.12 -3.66
C LEU A 25 -7.39 9.01 -2.91
N PRO A 26 -7.49 7.72 -3.31
CA PRO A 26 -6.76 6.64 -2.64
C PRO A 26 -5.24 6.77 -2.81
N LEU A 27 -4.76 7.35 -3.90
CA LEU A 27 -3.33 7.58 -4.12
C LEU A 27 -2.80 8.69 -3.21
N MET A 28 -3.59 9.76 -2.96
CA MET A 28 -3.22 10.77 -1.95
C MET A 28 -3.19 10.19 -0.53
N THR A 29 -4.18 9.41 -0.13
CA THR A 29 -4.23 8.88 1.24
C THR A 29 -3.09 7.90 1.51
N THR A 30 -2.76 7.05 0.54
CA THR A 30 -1.60 6.15 0.62
C THR A 30 -0.27 6.90 0.58
N LEU A 31 -0.15 7.94 -0.25
CA LEU A 31 1.04 8.81 -0.26
C LEU A 31 1.25 9.48 1.10
N ALA A 32 0.18 9.99 1.73
CA ALA A 32 0.25 10.59 3.05
C ALA A 32 0.72 9.59 4.12
N LEU A 33 0.22 8.35 4.09
CA LEU A 33 0.68 7.27 4.96
C LEU A 33 2.15 6.92 4.72
N CYS A 34 2.59 6.84 3.45
CA CYS A 34 3.99 6.61 3.10
C CYS A 34 4.91 7.70 3.66
N LEU A 35 4.53 8.97 3.50
CA LEU A 35 5.31 10.11 4.00
C LEU A 35 5.42 10.09 5.52
N LEU A 36 4.30 9.81 6.20
CA LEU A 36 4.27 9.66 7.66
C LEU A 36 5.23 8.57 8.13
N LEU A 37 5.20 7.40 7.49
CA LEU A 37 6.05 6.28 7.85
C LEU A 37 7.53 6.51 7.53
N LEU A 38 7.84 7.18 6.42
CA LEU A 38 9.22 7.57 6.11
C LEU A 38 9.78 8.53 7.15
N TYR A 39 8.96 9.47 7.63
CA TYR A 39 9.34 10.37 8.71
C TYR A 39 9.68 9.59 10.00
N PHE A 40 8.79 8.71 10.45
CA PHE A 40 9.03 7.88 11.63
C PHE A 40 10.22 6.93 11.47
N ALA A 41 10.40 6.33 10.28
CA ALA A 41 11.52 5.45 9.99
C ALA A 41 12.86 6.20 10.00
N GLY A 42 12.89 7.43 9.47
CA GLY A 42 14.08 8.28 9.47
C GLY A 42 14.50 8.68 10.88
N ASP A 43 13.55 9.17 11.69
CA ASP A 43 13.78 9.54 13.09
C ASP A 43 14.27 8.33 13.92
N THR A 44 13.58 7.19 13.77
CA THR A 44 13.97 5.93 14.42
C THR A 44 15.38 5.48 14.01
N ASN A 45 15.75 5.62 12.73
CA ASN A 45 17.06 5.20 12.24
C ASN A 45 18.19 6.07 12.81
N ASN A 46 17.95 7.37 12.99
CA ASN A 46 18.91 8.28 13.63
C ASN A 46 19.14 7.89 15.10
N LEU A 47 18.05 7.68 15.86
CA LEU A 47 18.11 7.24 17.25
C LEU A 47 18.83 5.89 17.40
N ILE A 48 18.54 4.91 16.54
CA ILE A 48 19.22 3.62 16.57
C ILE A 48 20.71 3.77 16.21
N ASN A 49 21.07 4.63 15.25
CA ASN A 49 22.47 4.85 14.90
C ASN A 49 23.27 5.48 16.04
N GLU A 50 22.71 6.46 16.74
CA GLU A 50 23.34 7.02 17.94
C GLU A 50 23.47 5.98 19.06
N ASN A 51 22.40 5.23 19.33
CA ASN A 51 22.43 4.16 20.31
C ASN A 51 23.45 3.06 19.96
N ASN A 52 23.57 2.67 18.70
CA ASN A 52 24.57 1.69 18.27
C ASN A 52 26.00 2.20 18.48
N LYS A 53 26.27 3.49 18.25
CA LYS A 53 27.59 4.10 18.58
C LYS A 53 27.88 4.01 20.08
N ASN A 54 26.91 4.39 20.92
CA ASN A 54 27.04 4.34 22.37
C ASN A 54 27.23 2.90 22.87
N ILE A 55 26.46 1.95 22.33
CA ILE A 55 26.55 0.52 22.64
C ILE A 55 27.92 -0.03 22.24
N ASN A 56 28.42 0.28 21.05
CA ASN A 56 29.75 -0.16 20.62
C ASN A 56 30.86 0.41 21.52
N ALA A 57 30.73 1.66 21.97
CA ALA A 57 31.66 2.23 22.95
C ALA A 57 31.59 1.49 24.30
N ILE A 58 30.40 1.10 24.76
CA ILE A 58 30.22 0.28 25.98
C ILE A 58 30.83 -1.10 25.82
N ILE A 59 30.62 -1.78 24.68
CA ILE A 59 31.22 -3.10 24.39
C ILE A 59 32.75 -2.98 24.45
N ASN A 60 33.34 -2.01 23.75
CA ASN A 60 34.80 -1.83 23.73
C ASN A 60 35.38 -1.54 25.12
N ALA A 61 34.70 -0.69 25.91
CA ALA A 61 35.12 -0.39 27.28
C ALA A 61 35.02 -1.63 28.18
N GLN A 62 33.96 -2.43 28.00
CA GLN A 62 33.79 -3.69 28.72
C GLN A 62 34.87 -4.70 28.32
N ASP A 63 35.11 -4.93 27.03
CA ASP A 63 36.16 -5.85 26.56
C ASP A 63 37.53 -5.45 27.11
N THR A 64 37.86 -4.16 27.12
CA THR A 64 39.13 -3.65 27.71
C THR A 64 39.22 -3.92 29.21
N MET A 65 38.13 -3.71 29.96
CA MET A 65 38.09 -4.02 31.39
C MET A 65 38.22 -5.52 31.66
N LEU A 66 37.61 -6.35 30.82
CA LEU A 66 37.75 -7.81 30.89
C LEU A 66 39.19 -8.23 30.62
N GLU A 67 39.83 -7.68 29.59
CA GLU A 67 41.24 -7.93 29.28
C GLU A 67 42.15 -7.52 30.45
N MET A 68 41.94 -6.35 31.05
CA MET A 68 42.68 -5.91 32.24
C MET A 68 42.47 -6.88 33.42
N PHE A 69 41.23 -7.30 33.64
CA PHE A 69 40.90 -8.28 34.67
C PHE A 69 41.61 -9.62 34.44
N MET A 70 41.74 -10.03 33.17
CA MET A 70 42.42 -11.27 32.78
C MET A 70 43.96 -11.16 32.74
N ALA A 71 44.50 -9.95 32.62
CA ALA A 71 45.94 -9.72 32.59
C ALA A 71 46.56 -9.53 33.99
N VAL A 72 45.75 -9.17 35.00
CA VAL A 72 46.22 -8.93 36.37
C VAL A 72 46.06 -10.21 37.21
N PRO A 73 47.14 -10.93 37.58
CA PRO A 73 47.05 -12.22 38.28
C PRO A 73 46.37 -12.12 39.65
N ALA A 74 46.50 -10.97 40.32
CA ALA A 74 45.85 -10.69 41.61
C ALA A 74 44.31 -10.69 41.50
N LEU A 75 43.76 -10.40 40.31
CA LEU A 75 42.34 -10.39 40.02
C LEU A 75 41.82 -11.72 39.46
N GLN A 76 42.70 -12.70 39.25
CA GLN A 76 42.32 -14.02 38.69
C GLN A 76 42.26 -15.15 39.73
N ASN A 77 42.37 -14.84 41.02
CA ASN A 77 42.37 -15.88 42.06
C ASN A 77 41.05 -16.68 42.05
N PRO A 78 41.05 -17.96 41.63
CA PRO A 78 39.83 -18.76 41.45
C PRO A 78 39.10 -19.02 42.77
N ASN A 79 39.81 -18.91 43.90
CA ASN A 79 39.26 -19.16 45.23
C ASN A 79 38.59 -17.92 45.84
N ASN A 80 38.66 -16.76 45.18
CA ASN A 80 38.03 -15.54 45.64
C ASN A 80 36.60 -15.40 45.08
N ARG A 81 35.60 -15.43 45.96
CA ARG A 81 34.16 -15.29 45.60
C ARG A 81 33.86 -13.98 44.84
N LEU A 82 34.59 -12.90 45.11
CA LEU A 82 34.43 -11.62 44.42
C LEU A 82 34.87 -11.73 42.95
N VAL A 83 36.00 -12.40 42.69
CA VAL A 83 36.54 -12.63 41.35
C VAL A 83 35.54 -13.42 40.49
N GLN A 84 35.00 -14.51 41.03
CA GLN A 84 33.99 -15.32 40.32
C GLN A 84 32.70 -14.53 40.03
N LYS A 85 32.20 -13.75 41.01
CA LYS A 85 31.00 -12.94 40.82
C LYS A 85 31.23 -11.84 39.77
N THR A 86 32.40 -11.21 39.78
CA THR A 86 32.78 -10.18 38.81
C THR A 86 32.89 -10.77 37.41
N ASP A 87 33.61 -11.89 37.20
CA ASP A 87 33.71 -12.56 35.89
C ASP A 87 32.33 -12.93 35.32
N LYS A 88 31.46 -13.51 36.16
CA LYS A 88 30.10 -13.86 35.76
C LYS A 88 29.27 -12.62 35.37
N THR A 89 29.31 -11.57 36.19
CA THR A 89 28.58 -10.32 35.92
C THR A 89 29.08 -9.66 34.63
N PHE A 90 30.39 -9.74 34.37
CA PHE A 90 31.00 -9.18 33.18
C PHE A 90 30.52 -9.89 31.91
N LYS A 91 30.57 -11.22 31.92
CA LYS A 91 30.06 -12.06 30.82
C LYS A 91 28.56 -11.84 30.60
N GLU A 92 27.77 -11.76 31.65
CA GLU A 92 26.33 -11.48 31.56
C GLU A 92 26.06 -10.11 30.93
N ASN A 93 26.78 -9.07 31.34
CA ASN A 93 26.64 -7.73 30.77
C ASN A 93 27.02 -7.69 29.29
N LEU A 94 28.14 -8.28 28.89
CA LEU A 94 28.53 -8.36 27.48
C LEU A 94 27.49 -9.11 26.64
N MET A 95 26.90 -10.19 27.17
CA MET A 95 25.81 -10.89 26.49
C MET A 95 24.56 -10.02 26.33
N LEU A 96 24.18 -9.27 27.37
CA LEU A 96 23.03 -8.36 27.33
C LEU A 96 23.24 -7.25 26.30
N VAL A 97 24.42 -6.62 26.30
CA VAL A 97 24.76 -5.53 25.38
C VAL A 97 24.79 -6.04 23.93
N ASN A 98 25.40 -7.20 23.68
CA ASN A 98 25.37 -7.83 22.36
C ASN A 98 23.95 -8.19 21.91
N LYS A 99 23.08 -8.64 22.83
CA LYS A 99 21.66 -8.90 22.53
C LYS A 99 20.92 -7.62 22.14
N ILE A 100 21.18 -6.50 22.81
CA ILE A 100 20.59 -5.19 22.47
C ILE A 100 21.05 -4.75 21.08
N ASN A 101 22.36 -4.83 20.79
CA ASN A 101 22.91 -4.49 19.47
C ASN A 101 22.26 -5.32 18.35
N ASN A 102 22.16 -6.64 18.55
CA ASN A 102 21.50 -7.54 17.60
C ASN A 102 20.01 -7.24 17.41
N ASN A 103 19.30 -6.83 18.48
CA ASN A 103 17.91 -6.43 18.38
C ASN A 103 17.74 -5.14 17.56
N HIS A 104 18.63 -4.16 17.73
CA HIS A 104 18.63 -2.93 16.94
C HIS A 104 18.84 -3.20 15.43
N GLU A 105 19.75 -4.11 15.08
CA GLU A 105 19.97 -4.51 13.70
C GLU A 105 18.72 -5.22 13.10
N LYS A 106 18.02 -6.03 13.90
CA LYS A 106 16.74 -6.63 13.48
C LYS A 106 15.66 -5.56 13.27
N ILE A 107 15.55 -4.57 14.15
CA ILE A 107 14.56 -3.49 14.02
C ILE A 107 14.80 -2.70 12.73
N LYS A 108 16.06 -2.37 12.39
CA LYS A 108 16.40 -1.71 11.12
C LYS A 108 15.94 -2.53 9.90
N LYS A 109 16.25 -3.82 9.88
CA LYS A 109 15.84 -4.72 8.79
C LYS A 109 14.32 -4.84 8.70
N ASN A 110 13.64 -5.00 9.82
CA ASN A 110 12.17 -5.09 9.87
C ASN A 110 11.50 -3.81 9.34
N ASN A 111 12.01 -2.63 9.70
CA ASN A 111 11.49 -1.36 9.19
C ASN A 111 11.60 -1.25 7.66
N LEU A 112 12.70 -1.71 7.06
CA LEU A 112 12.84 -1.76 5.60
C LEU A 112 11.87 -2.75 4.95
N ILE A 113 11.68 -3.93 5.56
CA ILE A 113 10.72 -4.93 5.06
C ILE A 113 9.30 -4.36 5.09
N ILE A 114 8.90 -3.69 6.18
CA ILE A 114 7.60 -3.04 6.29
C ILE A 114 7.42 -1.99 5.18
N LEU A 115 8.45 -1.18 4.92
CA LEU A 115 8.43 -0.19 3.84
C LEU A 115 8.21 -0.84 2.47
N TYR A 116 8.93 -1.91 2.16
CA TYR A 116 8.75 -2.63 0.89
C TYR A 116 7.35 -3.25 0.75
N ILE A 117 6.83 -3.87 1.81
CA ILE A 117 5.47 -4.44 1.82
C ILE A 117 4.44 -3.34 1.55
N LEU A 118 4.61 -2.17 2.16
CA LEU A 118 3.65 -1.08 2.02
C LEU A 118 3.66 -0.47 0.61
N ILE A 119 4.85 -0.30 0.02
CA ILE A 119 4.98 0.13 -1.38
C ILE A 119 4.30 -0.89 -2.31
N ALA A 120 4.53 -2.18 -2.08
CA ALA A 120 3.91 -3.25 -2.86
C ALA A 120 2.38 -3.24 -2.73
N LEU A 121 1.85 -3.13 -1.51
CA LEU A 121 0.40 -3.07 -1.25
C LEU A 121 -0.24 -1.84 -1.88
N THR A 122 0.39 -0.68 -1.76
CA THR A 122 -0.11 0.58 -2.35
C THR A 122 -0.15 0.51 -3.87
N THR A 123 0.91 -0.04 -4.47
CA THR A 123 0.97 -0.26 -5.92
C THR A 123 -0.10 -1.23 -6.38
N ALA A 124 -0.25 -2.37 -5.69
CA ALA A 124 -1.29 -3.36 -5.99
C ALA A 124 -2.70 -2.78 -5.86
N GLN A 125 -2.98 -2.01 -4.80
CA GLN A 125 -4.25 -1.33 -4.60
C GLN A 125 -4.55 -0.34 -5.74
N ALA A 126 -3.56 0.44 -6.18
CA ALA A 126 -3.73 1.38 -7.29
C ALA A 126 -4.14 0.65 -8.57
N PHE A 127 -3.54 -0.52 -8.87
CA PHE A 127 -3.95 -1.36 -9.98
C PHE A 127 -5.39 -1.87 -9.83
N VAL A 128 -5.74 -2.41 -8.66
CA VAL A 128 -7.10 -2.92 -8.39
C VAL A 128 -8.15 -1.84 -8.61
N ILE A 129 -7.93 -0.64 -8.06
CA ILE A 129 -8.86 0.49 -8.20
C ILE A 129 -8.96 0.95 -9.65
N PHE A 130 -7.84 1.02 -10.37
CA PHE A 130 -7.84 1.39 -11.79
C PHE A 130 -8.71 0.45 -12.63
N PHE A 131 -8.50 -0.86 -12.48
CA PHE A 131 -9.29 -1.85 -13.22
C PHE A 131 -10.76 -1.82 -12.80
N GLN A 132 -11.04 -1.73 -11.51
CA GLN A 132 -12.41 -1.63 -10.98
C GLN A 132 -13.17 -0.46 -11.63
N PHE A 133 -12.54 0.70 -11.74
CA PHE A 133 -13.17 1.87 -12.34
C PHE A 133 -13.32 1.78 -13.86
N ILE A 134 -12.41 1.11 -14.57
CA ILE A 134 -12.60 0.80 -15.99
C ILE A 134 -13.86 -0.06 -16.18
N PHE A 135 -14.00 -1.12 -15.38
CA PHE A 135 -15.17 -2.00 -15.45
C PHE A 135 -16.46 -1.25 -15.12
N PHE A 136 -16.45 -0.48 -14.03
CA PHE A 136 -17.60 0.32 -13.61
C PHE A 136 -17.97 1.37 -14.67
N SER A 137 -16.99 2.06 -15.23
CA SER A 137 -17.24 3.08 -16.25
C SER A 137 -17.79 2.48 -17.55
N HIS A 138 -17.39 1.26 -17.93
CA HIS A 138 -18.03 0.58 -19.06
C HIS A 138 -19.53 0.38 -18.82
N LYS A 139 -19.92 -0.10 -17.64
CA LYS A 139 -21.33 -0.35 -17.31
C LYS A 139 -22.20 0.92 -17.35
N ILE A 140 -21.59 2.09 -17.21
CA ILE A 140 -22.26 3.40 -17.34
C ILE A 140 -22.25 3.89 -18.79
N SER A 141 -21.10 3.89 -19.47
CA SER A 141 -20.97 4.43 -20.83
C SER A 141 -21.78 3.65 -21.87
N GLY A 142 -21.99 2.35 -21.66
CA GLY A 142 -22.78 1.51 -22.57
C GLY A 142 -24.22 2.03 -22.74
N PRO A 143 -25.01 2.09 -21.66
CA PRO A 143 -26.36 2.66 -21.67
C PRO A 143 -26.42 4.09 -22.20
N ILE A 144 -25.50 4.97 -21.77
CA ILE A 144 -25.46 6.36 -22.21
C ILE A 144 -25.32 6.44 -23.73
N HIS A 145 -24.43 5.66 -24.32
CA HIS A 145 -24.24 5.64 -25.77
C HIS A 145 -25.49 5.13 -26.52
N VAL A 146 -26.15 4.10 -25.99
CA VAL A 146 -27.40 3.57 -26.57
C VAL A 146 -28.50 4.65 -26.56
N MET A 147 -28.74 5.28 -25.41
CA MET A 147 -29.74 6.35 -25.27
C MET A 147 -29.40 7.56 -26.15
N THR A 148 -28.12 7.95 -26.22
CA THR A 148 -27.66 9.05 -27.09
C THR A 148 -27.96 8.75 -28.56
N ASN A 149 -27.76 7.51 -29.01
CA ASN A 149 -28.09 7.12 -30.37
C ASN A 149 -29.60 7.13 -30.62
N TYR A 150 -30.42 6.69 -29.67
CA TYR A 150 -31.87 6.80 -29.79
C TYR A 150 -32.32 8.26 -29.93
N LEU A 151 -31.82 9.16 -29.08
CA LEU A 151 -32.08 10.60 -29.21
C LEU A 151 -31.67 11.16 -30.58
N ARG A 152 -30.53 10.71 -31.12
CA ARG A 152 -30.08 11.12 -32.46
C ARG A 152 -31.01 10.63 -33.58
N GLU A 153 -31.54 9.41 -33.47
CA GLU A 153 -32.50 8.86 -34.44
C GLU A 153 -33.85 9.58 -34.36
N PHE A 154 -34.37 9.82 -33.15
CA PHE A 154 -35.59 10.62 -32.97
C PHE A 154 -35.45 12.05 -33.51
N ARG A 155 -34.29 12.68 -33.31
CA ARG A 155 -33.99 14.01 -33.88
C ARG A 155 -34.04 14.04 -35.42
N LYS A 156 -33.80 12.91 -36.08
CA LYS A 156 -33.92 12.77 -37.54
C LYS A 156 -35.35 12.43 -38.01
N GLY A 157 -36.29 12.26 -37.08
CA GLY A 157 -37.65 11.80 -37.37
C GLY A 157 -37.79 10.29 -37.47
N ASN A 158 -36.72 9.52 -37.22
CA ASN A 158 -36.77 8.06 -37.25
C ASN A 158 -37.38 7.51 -35.96
N LYS A 159 -38.07 6.36 -36.05
CA LYS A 159 -38.58 5.60 -34.89
C LYS A 159 -37.66 4.40 -34.63
N PRO A 160 -36.63 4.52 -33.77
CA PRO A 160 -35.72 3.43 -33.49
C PRO A 160 -36.40 2.30 -32.70
N GLU A 161 -35.97 1.07 -32.97
CA GLU A 161 -36.39 -0.10 -32.19
C GLU A 161 -35.62 -0.17 -30.86
N PHE A 162 -36.37 -0.16 -29.76
CA PHE A 162 -35.80 -0.24 -28.42
C PHE A 162 -35.40 -1.68 -28.10
N ARG A 163 -34.12 -1.88 -27.78
CA ARG A 163 -33.59 -3.16 -27.30
C ARG A 163 -33.35 -3.10 -25.79
N PRO A 164 -33.43 -4.20 -25.03
CA PRO A 164 -33.06 -4.18 -23.62
C PRO A 164 -31.57 -3.87 -23.43
N LEU A 165 -31.24 -3.23 -22.31
CA LEU A 165 -29.86 -3.09 -21.85
C LEU A 165 -29.32 -4.42 -21.32
N ARG A 166 -28.01 -4.50 -21.07
CA ARG A 166 -27.40 -5.70 -20.48
C ARG A 166 -27.74 -5.76 -18.99
N ALA A 167 -27.96 -6.95 -18.46
CA ALA A 167 -28.36 -7.17 -17.06
C ALA A 167 -27.37 -6.61 -16.00
N ASN A 168 -26.12 -6.32 -16.39
CA ASN A 168 -25.09 -5.80 -15.48
C ASN A 168 -24.79 -4.31 -15.69
N ASP A 169 -25.58 -3.61 -16.50
CA ASP A 169 -25.41 -2.17 -16.73
C ASP A 169 -26.02 -1.37 -15.55
N GLU A 170 -25.40 -0.25 -15.17
CA GLU A 170 -25.79 0.51 -13.95
C GLU A 170 -27.02 1.42 -14.16
N LEU A 171 -27.39 1.71 -15.40
CA LEU A 171 -28.45 2.68 -15.73
C LEU A 171 -29.75 2.01 -16.22
N GLN A 172 -30.05 0.80 -15.76
CA GLN A 172 -31.23 0.04 -16.20
C GLN A 172 -32.54 0.77 -15.86
N ASP A 173 -32.72 1.21 -14.62
CA ASP A 173 -33.95 1.89 -14.19
C ASP A 173 -34.17 3.19 -14.96
N PHE A 174 -33.11 3.99 -15.13
CA PHE A 174 -33.17 5.22 -15.92
C PHE A 174 -33.50 4.95 -17.39
N TYR A 175 -32.92 3.90 -17.96
CA TYR A 175 -33.19 3.51 -19.34
C TYR A 175 -34.64 3.07 -19.55
N ASP A 176 -35.19 2.31 -18.61
CA ASP A 176 -36.58 1.87 -18.66
C ASP A 176 -37.52 3.07 -18.60
N GLU A 177 -37.24 4.04 -17.75
CA GLU A 177 -38.02 5.28 -17.67
C GLU A 177 -37.88 6.11 -18.93
N PHE A 178 -36.65 6.29 -19.43
CA PHE A 178 -36.36 6.96 -20.70
C PHE A 178 -37.17 6.35 -21.86
N ARG A 179 -37.18 5.01 -21.97
CA ARG A 179 -37.93 4.30 -23.01
C ARG A 179 -39.43 4.57 -22.89
N LYS A 180 -40.01 4.48 -21.69
CA LYS A 180 -41.43 4.74 -21.45
C LYS A 180 -41.82 6.18 -21.82
N THR A 181 -41.02 7.17 -21.39
CA THR A 181 -41.25 8.58 -21.70
C THR A 181 -41.24 8.83 -23.21
N ILE A 182 -40.23 8.32 -23.92
CA ILE A 182 -40.13 8.54 -25.37
C ILE A 182 -41.26 7.84 -26.13
N LEU A 183 -41.64 6.63 -25.73
CA LEU A 183 -42.80 5.93 -26.30
C LEU A 183 -44.10 6.71 -26.06
N HIS A 184 -44.26 7.32 -24.90
CA HIS A 184 -45.42 8.17 -24.61
C HIS A 184 -45.46 9.41 -25.52
N LEU A 185 -44.32 10.09 -25.72
CA LEU A 185 -44.22 11.27 -26.57
C LEU A 185 -44.38 10.99 -28.07
N THR A 186 -44.13 9.75 -28.51
CA THR A 186 -44.21 9.34 -29.93
C THR A 186 -45.49 8.61 -30.30
N LYS A 187 -46.36 8.30 -29.32
CA LYS A 187 -47.76 7.97 -29.54
C LYS A 187 -48.53 9.25 -29.90
N LYS A 188 -48.45 9.64 -31.17
CA LYS A 188 -49.51 10.38 -31.86
C LYS A 188 -50.32 9.38 -32.67
#